data_AF-A0AAV7N8A4-F1
#
_entry.id   AF-A0AAV7N8A4-F1
#
_cell.length_a   1.000
_cell.length_b   1.000
_cell.length_c   1.000
_cell.angle_alpha   90.00
_cell.angle_beta   90.00
_cell.angle_gamma   90.00
#
_symmetry.space_group_name_H-M   'P 1'
#
loop_
_entity.id
_entity.type
_entity.pdbx_description
1 polymer ?
#
loop_
_entity_poly.entity_id
_entity_poly.type
_entity_poly.pdbx_seq_one_letter_code
_entity_poly.pdbx_strand_id
1 'polypeptide(L)'
;MDTRSVWTQEVYGYEMCMDTRSVWTREVYGHEKCMDMRDAWTREVFGHKRCMDTRDVWTREVYGHERCMDTRSVWTQEVYGYEGCLDTRSVWMREMYGHEKCIDTKGVWIQVVYGYEKCMDTRGVWT
;
A
#
# COMPACT_ATOMS: atom_id res chain seq x y z
N MET A 1 11.95 -5.59 -18.64
CA MET A 1 13.39 -5.38 -18.40
C MET A 1 13.57 -5.66 -16.93
N ASP A 2 14.08 -6.83 -16.56
CA ASP A 2 14.11 -7.23 -15.15
C ASP A 2 15.17 -6.42 -14.41
N THR A 3 14.72 -5.43 -13.66
CA THR A 3 15.57 -4.62 -12.80
C THR A 3 15.62 -5.27 -11.42
N ARG A 4 16.82 -5.50 -10.90
CA ARG A 4 16.95 -6.18 -9.60
C ARG A 4 16.46 -5.30 -8.45
N SER A 5 16.68 -4.00 -8.55
CA SER A 5 16.23 -3.05 -7.54
C SER A 5 16.20 -1.63 -8.09
N VAL A 6 15.19 -0.86 -7.70
CA VAL A 6 15.10 0.57 -7.95
C VAL A 6 15.15 1.30 -6.61
N TRP A 7 15.95 2.36 -6.54
CA TRP A 7 16.05 3.24 -5.40
C TRP A 7 15.78 4.66 -5.85
N THR A 8 14.71 5.25 -5.33
CA THR A 8 14.26 6.59 -5.69
C THR A 8 14.19 7.44 -4.43
N GLN A 9 14.91 8.56 -4.42
CA GLN A 9 14.92 9.44 -3.25
C GLN A 9 13.65 10.27 -3.18
N GLU A 10 13.34 11.00 -4.25
CA GLU A 10 12.20 11.90 -4.32
C GLU A 10 11.57 11.79 -5.71
N VAL A 11 10.25 11.73 -5.74
CA VAL A 11 9.46 11.80 -6.97
C VAL A 11 8.54 12.99 -6.90
N TYR A 12 8.66 13.87 -7.90
CA TYR A 12 7.69 14.92 -8.15
C TYR A 12 6.95 14.60 -9.45
N GLY A 13 5.66 14.32 -9.38
CA GLY A 13 4.85 13.95 -10.55
C GLY A 13 4.46 12.47 -10.58
N TYR A 14 4.92 11.72 -11.58
CA TYR A 14 4.52 10.33 -11.80
C TYR A 14 5.74 9.41 -11.98
N GLU A 15 5.79 8.33 -11.20
CA GLU A 15 6.77 7.24 -11.35
C GLU A 15 6.06 5.91 -11.59
N MET A 16 6.65 5.08 -12.45
CA MET A 16 6.19 3.73 -12.71
C MET A 16 7.35 2.75 -12.72
N CYS A 17 7.24 1.73 -11.87
CA CYS A 17 8.14 0.59 -11.84
C CYS A 17 7.40 -0.67 -12.29
N MET A 18 8.03 -1.48 -13.16
CA MET A 18 7.49 -2.74 -13.67
C MET A 18 8.59 -3.80 -13.68
N ASP A 19 8.24 -5.06 -13.40
CA ASP A 19 9.15 -6.21 -13.41
C ASP A 19 10.42 -5.99 -12.56
N THR A 20 10.27 -5.35 -11.40
CA THR A 20 11.39 -5.13 -10.48
C THR A 20 11.29 -6.09 -9.30
N ARG A 21 12.43 -6.62 -8.84
CA ARG A 21 12.39 -7.44 -7.63
C ARG A 21 12.08 -6.58 -6.40
N SER A 22 12.73 -5.43 -6.24
CA SER A 22 12.50 -4.55 -5.08
C SER A 22 12.50 -3.07 -5.47
N VAL A 23 11.50 -2.32 -5.03
CA VAL A 23 11.44 -0.86 -5.18
C VAL A 23 11.53 -0.23 -3.80
N TRP A 24 12.41 0.76 -3.66
CA TRP A 24 12.58 1.55 -2.46
C TRP A 24 12.44 3.03 -2.80
N THR A 25 11.36 3.64 -2.32
CA THR A 25 11.06 5.04 -2.58
C THR A 25 11.02 5.77 -1.25
N ARG A 26 11.78 6.85 -1.11
CA ARG A 26 11.74 7.63 0.12
C ARG A 26 10.53 8.56 0.13
N GLU A 27 10.42 9.50 -0.81
CA GLU A 27 9.32 10.47 -0.81
C GLU A 27 8.64 10.55 -2.19
N VAL A 28 7.31 10.55 -2.19
CA VAL A 28 6.49 10.74 -3.40
C VAL A 28 5.58 11.94 -3.21
N TYR A 29 5.75 12.95 -4.06
CA TYR A 29 4.84 14.08 -4.24
C TYR A 29 4.12 13.92 -5.58
N GLY A 30 2.99 13.20 -5.57
CA GLY A 30 2.24 12.87 -6.78
C GLY A 30 1.79 11.42 -6.82
N HIS A 31 2.22 10.67 -7.83
CA HIS A 31 1.72 9.34 -8.15
C HIS A 31 2.85 8.32 -8.31
N GLU A 32 2.80 7.22 -7.57
CA GLU A 32 3.69 6.06 -7.74
C GLU A 32 2.86 4.85 -8.16
N LYS A 33 3.33 4.13 -9.18
CA LYS A 33 2.74 2.86 -9.63
C LYS A 33 3.79 1.75 -9.69
N CYS A 34 3.54 0.68 -8.94
CA CYS A 34 4.36 -0.52 -8.92
C CYS A 34 3.56 -1.72 -9.44
N MET A 35 4.14 -2.50 -10.35
CA MET A 35 3.51 -3.66 -10.98
C MET A 35 4.51 -4.81 -11.10
N ASP A 36 4.06 -6.04 -10.80
CA ASP A 36 4.89 -7.25 -10.88
C ASP A 36 6.15 -7.14 -10.01
N MET A 37 5.93 -6.95 -8.71
CA MET A 37 6.98 -6.68 -7.73
C MET A 37 7.04 -7.76 -6.66
N ARG A 38 8.24 -8.07 -6.18
CA ARG A 38 8.34 -8.83 -4.92
C ARG A 38 8.14 -7.90 -3.74
N ASP A 39 8.93 -6.85 -3.64
CA ASP A 39 8.93 -5.98 -2.46
C ASP A 39 8.81 -4.50 -2.89
N ALA A 40 7.85 -3.77 -2.34
CA ALA A 40 7.71 -2.34 -2.53
C ALA A 40 7.73 -1.63 -1.18
N TRP A 41 8.78 -0.84 -0.92
CA TRP A 41 8.91 -0.04 0.28
C TRP A 41 8.81 1.45 -0.05
N THR A 42 7.88 2.13 0.58
CA THR A 42 7.76 3.59 0.47
C THR A 42 7.74 4.21 1.86
N ARG A 43 8.55 5.24 2.10
CA ARG A 43 8.53 5.93 3.40
C ARG A 43 7.34 6.89 3.49
N GLU A 44 7.23 7.83 2.57
CA GLU A 44 6.21 8.89 2.63
C GLU A 44 5.56 9.10 1.26
N VAL A 45 4.22 9.14 1.24
CA VAL A 45 3.43 9.44 0.05
C VAL A 45 2.53 10.63 0.30
N PHE A 46 2.75 11.72 -0.44
CA PHE A 46 1.87 12.87 -0.56
C PHE A 46 1.16 12.80 -1.92
N GLY A 47 0.04 12.10 -1.98
CA GLY A 47 -0.70 11.86 -3.21
C GLY A 47 -1.24 10.43 -3.31
N HIS A 48 -0.85 9.70 -4.35
CA HIS A 48 -1.39 8.37 -4.63
C HIS A 48 -0.31 7.33 -4.87
N LYS A 49 -0.43 6.18 -4.21
CA LYS A 49 0.37 5.00 -4.48
C LYS A 49 -0.53 3.85 -4.95
N ARG A 50 -0.09 3.12 -5.98
CA ARG A 50 -0.77 1.92 -6.46
C ARG A 50 0.23 0.77 -6.61
N CYS A 51 -0.05 -0.33 -5.95
CA CYS A 51 0.67 -1.60 -6.10
C CYS A 51 -0.25 -2.65 -6.72
N MET A 52 0.26 -3.39 -7.69
CA MET A 52 -0.44 -4.47 -8.39
C MET A 52 0.51 -5.67 -8.50
N ASP A 53 -0.02 -6.88 -8.32
CA ASP A 53 0.77 -8.11 -8.40
C ASP A 53 2.05 -8.02 -7.56
N THR A 54 1.88 -7.61 -6.30
CA THR A 54 2.99 -7.35 -5.39
C THR A 54 2.99 -8.35 -4.25
N ARG A 55 4.13 -8.96 -3.93
CA ARG A 55 4.16 -9.89 -2.79
C ARG A 55 4.04 -9.11 -1.47
N ASP A 56 4.95 -8.18 -1.20
CA ASP A 56 4.98 -7.47 0.08
C ASP A 56 5.08 -5.95 -0.16
N VAL A 57 4.09 -5.20 0.35
CA VAL A 57 4.04 -3.74 0.33
C VAL A 57 4.23 -3.22 1.74
N TRP A 58 5.18 -2.31 1.90
CA TRP A 58 5.43 -1.59 3.14
C TRP A 58 5.34 -0.09 2.87
N THR A 59 4.46 0.58 3.59
CA THR A 59 4.32 2.03 3.54
C THR A 59 4.36 2.58 4.96
N ARG A 60 5.22 3.56 5.22
CA ARG A 60 5.24 4.17 6.55
C ARG A 60 4.11 5.19 6.70
N GLU A 61 4.07 6.21 5.85
CA GLU A 61 3.09 7.29 5.97
C GLU A 61 2.42 7.60 4.62
N VAL A 62 1.10 7.72 4.63
CA VAL A 62 0.30 8.13 3.47
C VAL A 62 -0.55 9.34 3.80
N TYR A 63 -0.32 10.44 3.08
CA TYR A 63 -1.19 11.60 3.00
C TYR A 63 -1.87 11.60 1.63
N GLY A 64 -3.02 10.93 1.54
CA GLY A 64 -3.74 10.76 0.29
C GLY A 64 -4.35 9.37 0.12
N HIS A 65 -3.96 8.64 -0.93
CA HIS A 65 -4.56 7.35 -1.26
C HIS A 65 -3.53 6.26 -1.54
N GLU A 66 -3.70 5.12 -0.89
CA GLU A 66 -2.99 3.89 -1.24
C GLU A 66 -3.96 2.83 -1.77
N ARG A 67 -3.58 2.14 -2.84
CA ARG A 67 -4.33 1.00 -3.36
C ARG A 67 -3.41 -0.18 -3.65
N CYS A 68 -3.76 -1.34 -3.09
CA CYS A 68 -3.10 -2.60 -3.33
C CYS A 68 -4.08 -3.59 -3.97
N MET A 69 -3.62 -4.26 -5.02
CA MET A 69 -4.37 -5.29 -5.74
C MET A 69 -3.49 -6.52 -5.91
N ASP A 70 -4.07 -7.71 -5.75
CA ASP A 70 -3.38 -9.00 -5.90
C ASP A 70 -2.09 -9.03 -5.07
N THR A 71 -2.26 -8.72 -3.77
CA THR A 71 -1.14 -8.47 -2.86
C THR A 71 -1.09 -9.50 -1.75
N ARG A 72 0.08 -10.08 -1.46
CA ARG A 72 0.16 -11.06 -0.38
C ARG A 72 0.14 -10.38 1.00
N SER A 73 0.92 -9.33 1.21
CA SER A 73 0.97 -8.62 2.48
C SER A 73 1.04 -7.11 2.27
N VAL A 74 0.19 -6.36 2.97
CA VAL A 74 0.24 -4.90 3.05
C VAL A 74 0.49 -4.52 4.50
N TRP A 75 1.49 -3.66 4.71
CA TRP A 75 1.83 -3.12 6.01
C TRP A 75 1.91 -1.61 5.91
N THR A 76 0.99 -0.93 6.58
CA THR A 76 0.91 0.52 6.62
C THR A 76 1.02 1.00 8.06
N GLN A 77 1.95 1.91 8.36
CA GLN A 77 2.01 2.45 9.73
C GLN A 77 0.89 3.49 9.93
N GLU A 78 0.84 4.54 9.11
CA GLU A 78 -0.10 5.65 9.28
C GLU A 78 -0.73 6.06 7.95
N VAL A 79 -2.06 6.24 7.96
CA VAL A 79 -2.81 6.75 6.80
C VAL A 79 -3.67 7.94 7.20
N TYR A 80 -3.48 9.05 6.50
CA TYR A 80 -4.34 10.22 6.50
C TYR A 80 -5.00 10.32 5.13
N GLY A 81 -6.16 9.68 4.98
CA GLY A 81 -6.89 9.63 3.72
C GLY A 81 -7.57 8.29 3.47
N TYR A 82 -7.19 7.58 2.41
CA TYR A 82 -7.87 6.36 1.98
C TYR A 82 -6.89 5.22 1.73
N GLU A 83 -7.17 4.05 2.28
CA GLU A 83 -6.50 2.80 1.92
C GLU A 83 -7.51 1.83 1.30
N GLY A 84 -7.11 1.17 0.21
CA GLY A 84 -7.92 0.18 -0.47
C GLY A 84 -7.13 -1.08 -0.81
N CYS A 85 -7.58 -2.22 -0.30
CA CYS A 85 -6.98 -3.53 -0.60
C CYS A 85 -8.00 -4.45 -1.28
N LEU A 86 -7.60 -5.07 -2.39
CA LEU A 86 -8.38 -6.06 -3.14
C LEU A 86 -7.54 -7.32 -3.34
N ASP A 87 -8.16 -8.49 -3.18
CA ASP A 87 -7.50 -9.81 -3.25
C ASP A 87 -6.18 -9.80 -2.48
N THR A 88 -6.30 -9.54 -1.18
CA THR A 88 -5.15 -9.37 -0.31
C THR A 88 -5.11 -10.45 0.76
N ARG A 89 -3.99 -11.11 0.96
CA ARG A 89 -3.93 -12.15 2.00
C ARG A 89 -3.88 -11.53 3.40
N SER A 90 -3.12 -10.48 3.63
CA SER A 90 -3.01 -9.86 4.94
C SER A 90 -2.80 -8.37 4.84
N VAL A 91 -3.61 -7.60 5.57
CA VAL A 91 -3.48 -6.16 5.74
C VAL A 91 -3.20 -5.89 7.21
N TRP A 92 -2.17 -5.11 7.47
CA TRP A 92 -1.79 -4.65 8.79
C TRP A 92 -1.66 -3.14 8.77
N MET A 93 -2.46 -2.48 9.59
CA MET A 93 -2.45 -1.04 9.74
C MET A 93 -2.31 -0.66 11.21
N ARG A 94 -1.46 0.30 11.53
CA ARG A 94 -1.35 0.78 12.91
C ARG A 94 -2.38 1.87 13.20
N GLU A 95 -2.39 2.95 12.42
CA GLU A 95 -3.29 4.08 12.65
C GLU A 95 -3.97 4.55 11.36
N MET A 96 -5.30 4.59 11.39
CA MET A 96 -6.13 5.07 10.28
C MET A 96 -6.84 6.37 10.63
N TYR A 97 -6.63 7.41 9.84
CA TYR A 97 -7.40 8.65 9.85
C TYR A 97 -8.08 8.84 8.48
N GLY A 98 -9.28 8.27 8.32
CA GLY A 98 -10.04 8.38 7.07
C GLY A 98 -10.85 7.14 6.72
N HIS A 99 -10.70 6.60 5.50
CA HIS A 99 -11.49 5.45 5.04
C HIS A 99 -10.63 4.27 4.59
N GLU A 100 -10.88 3.10 5.16
CA GLU A 100 -10.30 1.85 4.70
C GLU A 100 -11.37 1.00 4.00
N LYS A 101 -10.96 0.38 2.88
CA LYS A 101 -11.79 -0.60 2.19
C LYS A 101 -10.98 -1.85 1.86
N CYS A 102 -11.40 -2.99 2.41
CA CYS A 102 -10.84 -4.30 2.12
C CYS A 102 -11.88 -5.20 1.44
N ILE A 103 -11.49 -5.87 0.36
CA ILE A 103 -12.34 -6.80 -0.38
C ILE A 103 -11.55 -8.07 -0.69
N ASP A 104 -12.17 -9.24 -0.50
CA ASP A 104 -11.57 -10.55 -0.74
C ASP A 104 -10.27 -10.73 0.07
N THR A 105 -10.30 -10.30 1.34
CA THR A 105 -9.12 -10.26 2.20
C THR A 105 -9.11 -11.42 3.21
N LYS A 106 -7.99 -12.14 3.41
CA LYS A 106 -7.98 -13.22 4.42
C LYS A 106 -7.86 -12.70 5.86
N GLY A 107 -7.17 -11.59 6.07
CA GLY A 107 -6.99 -11.02 7.40
C GLY A 107 -6.71 -9.53 7.34
N VAL A 108 -7.42 -8.76 8.15
CA VAL A 108 -7.24 -7.31 8.30
C VAL A 108 -7.04 -7.02 9.78
N TRP A 109 -5.89 -6.45 10.12
CA TRP A 109 -5.56 -6.03 11.49
C TRP A 109 -5.33 -4.53 11.49
N ILE A 110 -6.13 -3.79 12.25
CA ILE A 110 -5.98 -2.34 12.41
C ILE A 110 -5.90 -2.05 13.91
N GLN A 111 -4.92 -1.28 14.38
CA GLN A 111 -4.82 -1.03 15.83
C GLN A 111 -5.72 0.13 16.28
N VAL A 112 -5.81 1.19 15.49
CA VAL A 112 -6.59 2.39 15.83
C VAL A 112 -7.26 2.95 14.58
N VAL A 113 -8.57 3.19 14.66
CA VAL A 113 -9.37 3.79 13.57
C VAL A 113 -10.05 5.06 14.03
N TYR A 114 -9.72 6.16 13.37
CA TYR A 114 -10.41 7.45 13.41
C TYR A 114 -11.07 7.72 12.06
N GLY A 115 -12.13 6.97 11.76
CA GLY A 115 -12.80 7.06 10.47
C GLY A 115 -13.72 5.88 10.21
N TYR A 116 -13.76 5.41 8.97
CA TYR A 116 -14.63 4.31 8.55
C TYR A 116 -13.84 3.18 7.93
N GLU A 117 -14.13 1.98 8.39
CA GLU A 117 -13.62 0.74 7.79
C GLU A 117 -14.77 -0.01 7.12
N LYS A 118 -14.51 -0.56 5.94
CA LYS A 118 -15.44 -1.46 5.26
C LYS A 118 -14.72 -2.67 4.70
N CYS A 119 -15.03 -3.84 5.27
CA CYS A 119 -14.58 -5.14 4.81
C CYS A 119 -15.71 -5.91 4.09
N MET A 120 -15.42 -6.55 2.96
CA MET A 120 -16.35 -7.42 2.21
C MET A 120 -15.63 -8.70 1.78
N ASP A 121 -16.26 -9.86 2.01
CA ASP A 121 -15.62 -11.18 1.81
C ASP A 121 -14.26 -11.28 2.52
N THR A 122 -14.21 -10.75 3.76
CA THR A 122 -13.02 -10.79 4.61
C THR A 122 -13.17 -11.89 5.65
N ARG A 123 -12.20 -12.81 5.75
CA ARG A 123 -12.30 -13.94 6.70
C ARG A 123 -12.06 -13.55 8.15
N GLY A 124 -11.19 -12.57 8.40
CA GLY A 124 -10.85 -12.11 9.74
C GLY A 124 -10.57 -10.63 9.74
N VAL A 125 -11.23 -9.90 10.64
CA VAL A 125 -11.03 -8.48 10.89
C VAL A 125 -10.80 -8.30 12.37
N TRP A 126 -9.72 -7.62 12.73
CA TRP A 126 -9.33 -7.33 14.10
C TRP A 126 -9.00 -5.84 14.21
N THR A 127 -9.81 -5.13 14.98
CA THR A 127 -9.71 -3.69 15.21
C THR A 127 -9.84 -3.35 16.68
#